data_AF-A0A4Q2X7W2-F1
#
_entry.id   AF-A0A4Q2X7W2-F1
#
_cell.length_a   1.000
_cell.length_b   1.000
_cell.length_c   1.000
_cell.angle_alpha   90.00
_cell.angle_beta   90.00
_cell.angle_gamma   90.00
#
_symmetry.space_group_name_H-M   'P 1'
#
loop_
_entity.id
_entity.type
_entity.pdbx_description
1 polymer ?
#
loop_
_entity_poly.entity_id
_entity_poly.type
_entity_poly.pdbx_seq_one_letter_code
_entity_poly.pdbx_strand_id
1 'polypeptide(L)'
;MTPFQEKFLFGAWLLASSALSYFATLFTAGETRWLFMTFVSSLLMSGFLAMMFKQPEDTIQQVIGRCGIAILGGIFASQPVAHWFHLDTVETNLIHLGGVSAAVCTAFFLTGVRLLKIIEARSPLIAEKIFKKYIPEELGKNEN
;
A
#
# COMPACT_ATOMS: atom_id res chain seq x y z
N MET A 1 -6.78 -22.12 -3.42
CA MET A 1 -7.62 -21.04 -2.85
C MET A 1 -8.34 -20.37 -4.02
N THR A 2 -9.62 -20.00 -3.90
CA THR A 2 -10.32 -19.36 -5.04
C THR A 2 -9.96 -17.87 -5.15
N PRO A 3 -10.00 -17.26 -6.35
CA PRO A 3 -9.69 -15.83 -6.52
C PRO A 3 -10.55 -14.90 -5.66
N PHE A 4 -11.77 -15.34 -5.32
CA PHE A 4 -12.67 -14.63 -4.42
C PHE A 4 -12.17 -14.69 -2.96
N GLN A 5 -11.75 -15.86 -2.49
CA GLN A 5 -11.20 -16.04 -1.14
C GLN A 5 -9.93 -15.21 -0.93
N GLU A 6 -9.06 -15.09 -1.92
CA GLU A 6 -7.83 -14.31 -1.81
C GLU A 6 -8.09 -12.80 -1.72
N LYS A 7 -9.03 -12.28 -2.53
CA LYS A 7 -9.47 -10.87 -2.44
C LYS A 7 -10.11 -10.57 -1.09
N PHE A 8 -10.96 -11.48 -0.60
CA PHE A 8 -11.61 -11.34 0.69
C PHE A 8 -10.58 -11.34 1.83
N LEU A 9 -9.62 -12.27 1.82
CA LEU A 9 -8.57 -12.36 2.83
C LEU A 9 -7.67 -11.12 2.82
N PHE A 10 -7.30 -10.63 1.64
CA PHE A 10 -6.52 -9.39 1.48
C PHE A 10 -7.27 -8.17 2.02
N GLY A 11 -8.55 -8.02 1.67
CA GLY A 11 -9.39 -6.93 2.17
C GLY A 11 -9.60 -6.99 3.68
N ALA A 12 -9.88 -8.18 4.23
CA ALA A 12 -10.01 -8.39 5.67
C ALA A 12 -8.72 -8.07 6.42
N TRP A 13 -7.57 -8.48 5.88
CA TRP A 13 -6.26 -8.19 6.47
C TRP A 13 -5.94 -6.70 6.46
N LEU A 14 -6.22 -6.01 5.36
CA LEU A 14 -6.05 -4.56 5.26
C LEU A 14 -6.94 -3.81 6.26
N LEU A 15 -8.20 -4.22 6.39
CA LEU A 15 -9.13 -3.62 7.35
C LEU A 15 -8.68 -3.86 8.80
N ALA A 16 -8.28 -5.09 9.15
CA ALA A 16 -7.78 -5.41 10.49
C ALA A 16 -6.50 -4.62 10.82
N SER A 17 -5.56 -4.54 9.87
CA SER A 17 -4.31 -3.78 10.04
C SER A 17 -4.57 -2.27 10.18
N SER A 18 -5.53 -1.74 9.41
CA SER A 18 -5.95 -0.34 9.50
C SER A 18 -6.65 -0.05 10.83
N ALA A 19 -7.51 -0.96 11.31
CA ALA A 19 -8.20 -0.80 12.59
C ALA A 19 -7.23 -0.78 13.78
N LEU A 20 -6.25 -1.69 13.81
CA LEU A 20 -5.21 -1.73 14.84
C LEU A 20 -4.36 -0.45 14.84
N SER A 21 -3.99 0.01 13.65
CA SER A 21 -3.17 1.22 13.50
C SER A 21 -3.97 2.49 13.84
N TYR A 22 -5.28 2.50 13.59
CA TYR A 22 -6.16 3.58 14.02
C TYR A 22 -6.28 3.61 15.54
N PHE A 23 -6.43 2.43 16.16
CA PHE A 23 -6.37 2.29 17.61
C PHE A 23 -5.06 2.85 18.17
N ALA A 24 -3.91 2.47 17.60
CA ALA A 24 -2.61 3.01 18.00
C ALA A 24 -2.52 4.54 17.84
N THR A 25 -3.15 5.11 16.82
CA THR A 25 -3.22 6.57 16.61
C THR A 25 -3.93 7.28 17.77
N LEU A 26 -4.99 6.68 18.32
CA LEU A 26 -5.74 7.25 19.43
C LEU A 26 -4.95 7.28 20.75
N PHE A 27 -4.03 6.33 20.95
CA PHE A 27 -3.25 6.19 22.19
C PHE A 27 -1.82 6.75 22.11
N THR A 28 -1.40 7.30 20.98
CA THR A 28 -0.06 7.86 20.77
C THR A 28 -0.12 9.37 20.59
N ALA A 29 1.02 10.07 20.64
CA ALA A 29 1.14 11.51 20.42
C ALA A 29 2.39 11.83 19.59
N GLY A 30 2.46 13.06 19.06
CA GLY A 30 3.60 13.55 18.27
C GLY A 30 3.86 12.73 17.00
N GLU A 31 5.14 12.46 16.71
CA GLU A 31 5.57 11.75 15.51
C GLU A 31 5.04 10.31 15.42
N THR A 32 4.84 9.65 16.56
CA THR A 32 4.29 8.29 16.60
C THR A 32 2.83 8.28 16.13
N ARG A 33 2.04 9.29 16.56
CA ARG A 33 0.67 9.47 16.10
C ARG A 33 0.63 9.75 14.61
N TRP A 34 1.59 10.53 14.12
CA TRP A 34 1.73 10.82 12.70
C TRP A 34 1.99 9.54 11.89
N LEU A 35 2.92 8.69 12.33
CA LEU A 35 3.25 7.44 11.65
C LEU A 35 2.05 6.49 11.59
N PHE A 36 1.31 6.35 12.69
CA PHE A 36 0.13 5.49 12.69
C PHE A 36 -1.00 6.04 11.83
N MET A 37 -1.27 7.35 11.86
CA MET A 37 -2.32 7.96 11.04
C MET A 37 -2.02 7.86 9.53
N THR A 38 -0.77 8.09 9.14
CA THR A 38 -0.33 7.95 7.75
C THR A 38 -0.37 6.49 7.29
N PHE A 39 -0.02 5.55 8.18
CA PHE A 39 -0.14 4.13 7.91
C PHE A 39 -1.61 3.70 7.70
N VAL A 40 -2.54 4.13 8.56
CA VAL A 40 -3.97 3.86 8.43
C VAL A 40 -4.53 4.38 7.12
N SER A 41 -4.33 5.67 6.86
CA SER A 41 -4.86 6.33 5.65
C SER A 41 -4.27 5.73 4.38
N SER A 42 -2.98 5.39 4.39
CA SER A 42 -2.34 4.75 3.25
C SER A 42 -2.80 3.31 3.02
N LEU A 43 -3.02 2.51 4.08
CA LEU A 43 -3.58 1.16 3.98
C LEU A 43 -5.00 1.18 3.39
N LEU A 44 -5.86 2.04 3.94
CA LEU A 44 -7.24 2.17 3.45
C LEU A 44 -7.27 2.66 2.00
N MET A 45 -6.47 3.69 1.68
CA MET A 45 -6.44 4.26 0.34
C MET A 45 -5.86 3.27 -0.69
N SER A 46 -4.73 2.62 -0.39
CA SER A 46 -4.14 1.61 -1.28
C SER A 46 -5.07 0.42 -1.48
N GLY A 47 -5.77 -0.04 -0.44
CA GLY A 47 -6.79 -1.08 -0.54
C GLY A 47 -7.96 -0.67 -1.43
N PHE A 48 -8.48 0.55 -1.25
CA PHE A 48 -9.54 1.10 -2.08
C PHE A 48 -9.11 1.20 -3.55
N LEU A 49 -7.93 1.78 -3.81
CA LEU A 49 -7.38 1.90 -5.15
C LEU A 49 -7.10 0.55 -5.79
N ALA A 50 -6.62 -0.43 -5.02
CA ALA A 50 -6.44 -1.80 -5.49
C ALA A 50 -7.76 -2.43 -5.91
N MET A 51 -8.85 -2.20 -5.18
CA MET A 51 -10.17 -2.72 -5.58
C MET A 51 -10.74 -1.99 -6.81
N MET A 52 -10.55 -0.67 -6.91
CA MET A 52 -11.07 0.13 -8.03
C MET A 52 -10.28 -0.03 -9.33
N PHE A 53 -8.95 -0.12 -9.26
CA PHE A 53 -8.06 -0.09 -10.41
C PHE A 53 -7.36 -1.41 -10.71
N LYS A 54 -7.72 -2.52 -10.04
CA LYS A 54 -7.21 -3.84 -10.38
C LYS A 54 -7.62 -4.21 -11.80
N GLN A 55 -6.64 -4.42 -12.67
CA GLN A 55 -6.87 -4.94 -14.01
C GLN A 55 -7.17 -6.45 -13.93
N PRO A 56 -7.97 -7.02 -14.84
CA PRO A 56 -8.29 -8.45 -14.83
C PRO A 56 -7.04 -9.33 -14.99
N GLU A 57 -6.02 -8.80 -15.66
CA GLU A 57 -4.72 -9.47 -15.89
C GLU A 57 -3.72 -9.29 -14.74
N ASP A 58 -4.01 -8.40 -13.77
CA ASP A 58 -3.09 -8.13 -12.67
C ASP A 58 -3.07 -9.31 -11.67
N THR A 59 -1.87 -9.85 -11.44
CA THR A 59 -1.65 -10.83 -10.39
C THR A 59 -1.81 -10.18 -9.01
N ILE A 60 -2.21 -10.97 -8.01
CA ILE A 60 -2.33 -10.46 -6.64
C ILE A 60 -0.99 -9.95 -6.11
N GLN A 61 0.11 -10.58 -6.52
CA GLN A 61 1.46 -10.13 -6.17
C GLN A 61 1.77 -8.73 -6.71
N GLN A 62 1.41 -8.45 -7.96
CA GLN A 62 1.56 -7.11 -8.53
C GLN A 62 0.71 -6.10 -7.74
N VAL A 63 -0.53 -6.44 -7.41
CA VAL A 63 -1.42 -5.60 -6.59
C VAL A 63 -0.79 -5.32 -5.22
N ILE A 64 -0.31 -6.35 -4.52
CA ILE A 64 0.37 -6.21 -3.23
C ILE A 64 1.62 -5.33 -3.37
N GLY A 65 2.40 -5.51 -4.45
CA GLY A 65 3.56 -4.68 -4.74
C GLY A 65 3.21 -3.21 -4.93
N ARG A 66 2.14 -2.89 -5.68
CA ARG A 66 1.68 -1.50 -5.86
C ARG A 66 1.24 -0.90 -4.54
N CYS A 67 0.47 -1.65 -3.76
CA CYS A 67 0.02 -1.23 -2.43
C CYS A 67 1.21 -0.99 -1.51
N GLY A 68 2.20 -1.87 -1.49
CA GLY A 68 3.41 -1.71 -0.67
C GLY A 68 4.18 -0.43 -1.01
N ILE A 69 4.41 -0.16 -2.30
CA ILE A 69 5.06 1.09 -2.75
C ILE A 69 4.22 2.30 -2.37
N ALA A 70 2.90 2.24 -2.57
CA ALA A 70 1.97 3.32 -2.24
C ALA A 70 1.97 3.63 -0.73
N ILE A 71 1.96 2.60 0.11
CA ILE A 71 2.00 2.72 1.57
C ILE A 71 3.33 3.33 2.01
N LEU A 72 4.45 2.81 1.52
CA LEU A 72 5.76 3.36 1.86
C LEU A 72 5.90 4.82 1.42
N GLY A 73 5.45 5.15 0.20
CA GLY A 73 5.40 6.54 -0.27
C GLY A 73 4.50 7.42 0.59
N GLY A 74 3.31 6.93 0.96
CA GLY A 74 2.36 7.62 1.83
C GLY A 74 2.89 7.88 3.24
N ILE A 75 3.78 7.05 3.76
CA ILE A 75 4.50 7.29 5.02
C ILE A 75 5.64 8.27 4.76
N PHE A 76 6.66 7.88 4.00
CA PHE A 76 7.92 8.64 3.92
C PHE A 76 7.78 10.01 3.25
N ALA A 77 6.88 10.16 2.29
CA ALA A 77 6.73 11.41 1.56
C ALA A 77 5.64 12.33 2.14
N SER A 78 4.75 11.86 3.01
CA SER A 78 3.69 12.74 3.54
C SER A 78 4.19 13.79 4.53
N GLN A 79 5.23 13.51 5.33
CA GLN A 79 5.85 14.48 6.24
C GLN A 79 6.54 15.64 5.49
N PRO A 80 7.44 15.39 4.54
CA PRO A 80 8.08 16.49 3.80
C PRO A 80 7.06 17.27 2.95
N VAL A 81 6.05 16.58 2.38
CA VAL A 81 4.97 17.26 1.64
C VAL A 81 4.17 18.16 2.56
N ALA A 82 3.76 17.69 3.73
CA ALA A 82 3.07 18.52 4.72
C ALA A 82 3.87 19.76 5.13
N HIS A 83 5.18 19.58 5.36
CA HIS A 83 6.09 20.67 5.70
C HIS A 83 6.21 21.69 4.55
N TRP A 84 6.33 21.25 3.30
CA TRP A 84 6.34 22.15 2.12
C TRP A 84 5.06 22.96 1.99
N PHE A 85 3.91 22.38 2.31
CA PHE A 85 2.63 23.08 2.30
C PHE A 85 2.32 23.86 3.58
N HIS A 86 3.28 23.97 4.51
CA HIS A 86 3.15 24.71 5.77
C HIS A 86 1.94 24.24 6.60
N LEU A 87 1.66 22.94 6.55
CA LEU A 87 0.62 22.31 7.35
C LEU A 87 1.23 21.95 8.72
N ASP A 88 0.68 22.51 9.80
CA ASP A 88 1.03 22.12 11.18
C ASP A 88 0.53 20.71 11.48
N THR A 89 1.18 19.70 10.90
CA THR A 89 0.72 18.31 10.89
C THR A 89 1.02 17.55 12.18
N VAL A 90 1.86 18.10 13.06
CA VAL A 90 2.38 17.35 14.21
C VAL A 90 1.50 17.49 15.45
N GLU A 91 0.70 18.57 15.56
CA GLU A 91 0.03 18.88 16.84
C GLU A 91 -1.50 18.91 16.82
N THR A 92 -2.19 19.26 15.72
CA THR A 92 -3.61 19.67 15.86
C THR A 92 -4.62 19.07 14.89
N ASN A 93 -4.24 18.48 13.74
CA ASN A 93 -5.27 18.02 12.80
C ASN A 93 -4.97 16.71 12.06
N LEU A 94 -5.40 15.60 12.66
CA LEU A 94 -5.34 14.25 12.07
C LEU A 94 -6.01 14.15 10.70
N ILE A 95 -7.06 14.95 10.46
CA ILE A 95 -7.79 14.96 9.20
C ILE A 95 -6.91 15.48 8.06
N HIS A 96 -6.19 16.58 8.29
CA HIS A 96 -5.26 17.13 7.30
C HIS A 96 -4.15 16.12 6.99
N LEU A 97 -3.61 15.50 8.04
CA LEU A 97 -2.56 14.51 7.88
C LEU A 97 -3.02 13.28 7.08
N GLY A 98 -4.20 12.74 7.43
CA GLY A 98 -4.81 11.64 6.68
C GLY A 98 -5.07 12.01 5.21
N GLY A 99 -5.51 13.25 4.96
CA GLY A 99 -5.71 13.78 3.61
C GLY A 99 -4.41 13.87 2.79
N VAL A 100 -3.36 14.45 3.36
CA VAL A 100 -2.04 14.54 2.71
C VAL A 100 -1.48 13.15 2.42
N SER A 101 -1.53 12.25 3.41
CA SER A 101 -1.04 10.88 3.23
C SER A 101 -1.83 10.12 2.18
N ALA A 102 -3.16 10.25 2.15
CA ALA A 102 -4.01 9.65 1.12
C ALA A 102 -3.70 10.19 -0.28
N ALA A 103 -3.47 11.50 -0.43
CA ALA A 103 -3.10 12.11 -1.70
C ALA A 103 -1.73 11.62 -2.19
N VAL A 104 -0.74 11.57 -1.31
CA VAL A 104 0.60 11.05 -1.61
C VAL A 104 0.53 9.55 -1.95
N CYS A 105 -0.18 8.75 -1.15
CA CYS A 105 -0.40 7.33 -1.40
C CYS A 105 -1.02 7.10 -2.79
N THR A 106 -2.03 7.91 -3.16
CA THR A 106 -2.65 7.83 -4.49
C THR A 106 -1.66 8.13 -5.61
N ALA A 107 -0.86 9.18 -5.46
CA ALA A 107 0.16 9.53 -6.45
C ALA A 107 1.21 8.41 -6.62
N PHE A 108 1.66 7.82 -5.52
CA PHE A 108 2.59 6.69 -5.54
C PHE A 108 1.95 5.41 -6.07
N PHE A 109 0.67 5.16 -5.81
CA PHE A 109 -0.05 4.01 -6.35
C PHE A 109 -0.14 4.07 -7.88
N LEU A 110 -0.52 5.24 -8.43
CA LEU A 110 -0.60 5.46 -9.87
C LEU A 110 0.78 5.42 -10.54
N THR A 111 1.80 5.99 -9.89
CA THR A 111 3.18 5.95 -10.40
C THR A 111 3.79 4.55 -10.28
N GLY A 112 3.41 3.81 -9.24
CA GLY A 112 3.84 2.44 -8.96
C GLY A 112 3.55 1.47 -10.11
N VAL A 113 2.46 1.68 -10.85
CA VAL A 113 2.15 0.92 -12.08
C VAL A 113 3.25 1.06 -13.13
N ARG A 114 3.78 2.27 -13.34
CA ARG A 114 4.86 2.53 -14.29
C ARG A 114 6.20 2.02 -13.76
N LEU A 115 6.45 2.20 -12.47
CA LEU A 115 7.67 1.74 -11.80
C LEU A 115 7.80 0.21 -11.84
N LEU A 116 6.71 -0.52 -11.56
CA LEU A 116 6.69 -1.99 -11.65
C LEU A 116 6.93 -2.48 -13.08
N LYS A 117 6.30 -1.87 -14.08
CA LYS A 117 6.54 -2.19 -15.50
C LYS A 117 7.99 -1.94 -15.93
N ILE A 118 8.62 -0.89 -15.42
CA ILE A 118 10.04 -0.59 -15.69
C ILE A 118 10.97 -1.59 -14.98
N ILE A 119 10.66 -1.99 -13.74
CA ILE A 119 11.44 -2.96 -12.97
C ILE A 119 11.34 -4.36 -13.61
N GLU A 120 10.14 -4.78 -14.01
CA GLU A 120 9.94 -6.04 -14.76
C GLU A 120 10.73 -6.04 -16.08
N ALA A 121 10.78 -4.90 -16.79
CA ALA A 121 11.52 -4.78 -18.04
C ALA A 121 13.06 -4.73 -17.88
N ARG A 122 13.59 -4.16 -16.79
CA ARG A 122 15.05 -3.95 -16.60
C ARG A 122 15.73 -4.99 -15.70
N SER A 123 15.01 -5.72 -14.87
CA SER A 123 15.61 -6.69 -13.94
C SER A 123 14.68 -7.87 -13.64
N PRO A 124 14.45 -8.75 -14.64
CA PRO A 124 13.60 -9.93 -14.47
C PRO A 124 14.10 -10.85 -13.34
N LEU A 125 15.41 -10.89 -13.07
CA LEU A 125 16.02 -11.69 -12.01
C LEU A 125 15.73 -11.18 -10.58
N ILE A 126 15.53 -9.88 -10.40
CA ILE A 126 15.20 -9.29 -9.08
C ILE A 126 13.69 -9.40 -8.84
N ALA A 127 12.89 -9.17 -9.88
CA ALA A 127 11.46 -9.46 -9.86
C ALA A 127 11.24 -10.97 -9.56
N GLU A 128 11.93 -11.88 -10.25
CA GLU A 128 11.87 -13.31 -9.94
C GLU A 128 12.29 -13.61 -8.49
N LYS A 129 13.38 -13.04 -7.97
CA LYS A 129 13.80 -13.33 -6.58
C LYS A 129 12.81 -12.85 -5.53
N ILE A 130 12.13 -11.73 -5.77
CA ILE A 130 11.14 -11.17 -4.84
C ILE A 130 9.79 -11.88 -4.99
N PHE A 131 9.40 -12.24 -6.22
CA PHE A 131 8.07 -12.80 -6.53
C PHE A 131 8.01 -14.35 -6.57
N LYS A 132 9.09 -15.06 -6.96
CA LYS A 132 9.13 -16.54 -6.96
C LYS A 132 9.34 -17.16 -5.58
N LYS A 133 9.94 -16.46 -4.60
CA LYS A 133 10.17 -17.03 -3.26
C LYS A 133 8.87 -17.38 -2.49
N TYR A 134 7.71 -16.98 -3.03
CA TYR A 134 6.38 -17.29 -2.49
C TYR A 134 5.53 -18.17 -3.42
N ILE A 135 6.08 -18.72 -4.50
CA ILE A 135 5.39 -19.71 -5.34
C ILE A 135 5.72 -21.09 -4.77
N PRO A 136 4.81 -21.77 -4.04
CA PRO A 136 4.92 -23.22 -3.91
C PRO A 136 4.85 -23.81 -5.31
N GLU A 137 5.84 -24.65 -5.66
CA GLU A 137 6.02 -25.27 -6.99
C GLU A 137 4.82 -26.11 -7.49
N GLU A 138 3.76 -26.25 -6.70
CA GLU A 138 2.62 -27.13 -7.00
C GLU A 138 1.61 -26.57 -8.01
N LEU A 139 1.64 -25.28 -8.35
CA LEU A 139 0.73 -24.69 -9.34
C LEU A 139 1.26 -24.71 -10.79
N GLY A 140 2.49 -25.20 -11.01
CA GLY A 140 3.10 -25.29 -12.34
C GLY A 140 2.94 -26.64 -13.05
N LYS A 141 2.17 -27.58 -12.48
CA LYS A 141 2.09 -28.97 -12.99
C LYS A 141 0.72 -29.44 -13.46
N ASN A 142 -0.24 -28.54 -13.64
CA ASN A 142 -1.50 -28.86 -14.32
C ASN A 142 -1.75 -27.87 -15.46
N GLU A 143 -0.99 -28.02 -16.54
CA GLU A 143 -1.47 -27.77 -17.89
C GLU A 143 -0.48 -28.41 -18.89
N ASN A 144 -0.87 -29.60 -19.36
CA ASN A 144 -0.38 -30.42 -20.48
C ASN A 144 0.97 -31.14 -20.36
#